data_AF-A0A9R1W501-F1
#
_entry.id   AF-A0A9R1W501-F1
#
_cell.length_a   1.000
_cell.length_b   1.000
_cell.length_c   1.000
_cell.angle_alpha   90.00
_cell.angle_beta   90.00
_cell.angle_gamma   90.00
#
_symmetry.space_group_name_H-M   'P 1'
#
loop_
_entity.id
_entity.type
_entity.pdbx_description
1 polymer ?
#
loop_
_entity_poly.entity_id
_entity_poly.type
_entity_poly.pdbx_seq_one_letter_code
_entity_poly.pdbx_strand_id
1 'polypeptide(L)'
;MKKQWKGKDLSDQLWECGRATTVNHFNRAMDELKKINEEAHAWVCKIPVNTWAKSHFSGRAHTDCLLNNLCEVFNSKLHEEYLREYLIKRLRVVQKEIDKCEGLLNPIATTVFEKIKTDAAKYVAKYNGAGKYYVVNLNDQSCGCRFLEITGFPCRHVVCAIWDKIENGENAPHVDEWVHPCYRLSTWKAIYFNKIDPLNGRSMWPKSDCPFTLHPPKHRTQVGRPKKKRRRGVDEPNSQAGRLSRKYLAVTCSKCHNKWHNSRTCKG
;
A
#
# COMPACT_ATOMS: atom_id res chain seq x y z
N MET A 1 14.76 -10.92 -8.91
CA MET A 1 14.37 -12.29 -8.53
C MET A 1 13.61 -13.07 -9.62
N LYS A 2 12.33 -12.77 -9.96
CA LYS A 2 11.50 -13.62 -10.86
C LYS A 2 12.04 -13.95 -12.27
N LYS A 3 12.99 -13.16 -12.77
CA LYS A 3 13.63 -13.44 -14.06
C LYS A 3 14.68 -14.54 -13.97
N GLN A 4 15.36 -14.64 -12.83
CA GLN A 4 16.52 -15.51 -12.62
C GLN A 4 16.18 -16.70 -11.73
N TRP A 5 15.36 -16.50 -10.69
CA TRP A 5 14.88 -17.56 -9.81
C TRP A 5 13.34 -17.60 -9.83
N LYS A 6 12.80 -18.76 -10.25
CA LYS A 6 11.36 -19.02 -10.39
C LYS A 6 10.96 -20.06 -9.35
N GLY A 7 9.82 -19.86 -8.70
CA GLY A 7 9.30 -20.77 -7.68
C GLY A 7 8.38 -20.02 -6.74
N LYS A 8 7.26 -20.64 -6.35
CA LYS A 8 6.35 -20.05 -5.37
C LYS A 8 7.01 -20.02 -4.00
N ASP A 9 7.61 -21.14 -3.59
CA ASP A 9 8.24 -21.31 -2.28
C ASP A 9 9.37 -20.30 -2.05
N LEU A 10 10.25 -20.12 -3.05
CA LEU A 10 11.30 -19.10 -2.99
C LEU A 10 10.72 -17.68 -2.88
N SER A 11 9.66 -17.39 -3.63
CA SER A 11 9.01 -16.07 -3.58
C SER A 11 8.34 -15.82 -2.24
N ASP A 12 7.69 -16.83 -1.67
CA ASP A 12 6.99 -16.75 -0.40
C ASP A 12 8.00 -16.64 0.76
N GLN A 13 9.14 -17.34 0.66
CA GLN A 13 10.23 -17.25 1.63
C GLN A 13 10.91 -15.88 1.62
N LEU A 14 11.18 -15.30 0.44
CA LEU A 14 11.70 -13.92 0.39
C LEU A 14 10.72 -12.94 1.03
N TRP A 15 9.42 -13.12 0.75
CA TRP A 15 8.39 -12.31 1.36
C TRP A 15 8.37 -12.45 2.88
N GLU A 16 8.65 -13.64 3.40
CA GLU A 16 8.79 -13.87 4.84
C GLU A 16 9.98 -13.12 5.43
N CYS A 17 11.13 -13.15 4.76
CA CYS A 17 12.29 -12.33 5.12
C CYS A 17 11.91 -10.84 5.16
N GLY A 18 11.25 -10.34 4.11
CA GLY A 18 10.86 -8.92 4.01
C GLY A 18 9.85 -8.49 5.06
N ARG A 19 8.91 -9.37 5.43
CA ARG A 19 7.85 -9.10 6.42
C ARG A 19 8.31 -9.23 7.87
N ALA A 20 9.39 -9.96 8.14
CA ALA A 20 9.91 -10.14 9.48
C ALA A 20 10.17 -8.78 10.15
N THR A 21 9.56 -8.55 11.31
CA THR A 21 9.66 -7.29 12.08
C THR A 21 10.79 -7.31 13.10
N THR A 22 11.32 -8.49 13.43
CA THR A 22 12.44 -8.66 14.36
C THR A 22 13.65 -9.23 13.63
N VAL A 23 14.85 -8.87 14.09
CA VAL A 23 16.12 -9.36 13.52
C VAL A 23 16.22 -10.88 13.67
N ASN A 24 15.81 -11.42 14.81
CA ASN A 24 15.82 -12.88 15.03
C ASN A 24 14.89 -13.62 14.06
N HIS A 25 13.69 -13.10 13.79
CA HIS A 25 12.81 -13.70 12.80
C HIS A 25 13.39 -13.59 11.39
N PHE A 26 13.96 -12.43 11.05
CA PHE A 26 14.62 -12.21 9.77
C PHE A 26 15.77 -13.18 9.53
N ASN A 27 16.67 -13.36 10.50
CA ASN A 27 17.81 -14.27 10.39
C ASN A 27 17.34 -15.70 10.12
N ARG A 28 16.35 -16.19 10.89
CA ARG A 28 15.77 -17.53 10.67
C ARG A 28 15.14 -17.65 9.28
N ALA A 29 14.43 -16.63 8.82
CA ALA A 29 13.85 -16.64 7.47
C ALA A 29 14.93 -16.61 6.37
N MET A 30 16.04 -15.91 6.58
CA MET A 30 17.19 -15.91 5.67
C MET A 30 17.91 -17.27 5.64
N ASP A 31 18.03 -17.96 6.78
CA ASP A 31 18.59 -19.31 6.84
C ASP A 31 17.72 -20.30 6.04
N GLU A 32 16.40 -20.22 6.17
CA GLU A 32 15.48 -21.02 5.34
C GLU A 32 15.58 -20.65 3.85
N LEU A 33 15.74 -19.37 3.52
CA LEU A 33 15.96 -18.94 2.14
C LEU A 33 17.25 -19.57 1.56
N LYS A 34 18.31 -19.64 2.36
CA LYS A 34 19.57 -20.29 1.97
C LYS A 34 19.38 -21.77 1.68
N LYS A 35 18.63 -22.50 2.52
CA LYS A 35 18.30 -23.92 2.30
C LYS A 35 17.51 -24.15 1.01
N ILE A 36 16.59 -23.24 0.66
CA ILE A 36 15.81 -23.33 -0.59
C ILE A 36 16.70 -23.04 -1.81
N ASN A 37 17.53 -21.99 -1.74
CA ASN A 37 18.41 -21.62 -2.84
C ASN A 37 19.57 -20.73 -2.38
N GLU A 38 20.78 -21.28 -2.35
CA GLU A 38 21.98 -20.57 -1.88
C GLU A 38 22.36 -19.38 -2.77
N GLU A 39 22.20 -19.49 -4.09
CA GLU A 39 22.52 -18.40 -5.02
C GLU A 39 21.58 -17.20 -4.84
N ALA A 40 20.28 -17.46 -4.66
CA ALA A 40 19.28 -16.44 -4.41
C ALA A 40 19.55 -15.75 -3.06
N HIS A 41 19.89 -16.53 -2.02
CA HIS A 41 20.33 -15.99 -0.74
C HIS A 41 21.55 -15.07 -0.91
N ALA A 42 22.61 -15.54 -1.57
CA ALA A 42 23.83 -14.76 -1.82
C ALA A 42 23.54 -13.48 -2.62
N TRP A 43 22.59 -13.52 -3.55
CA TRP A 43 22.14 -12.33 -4.29
C TRP A 43 21.42 -11.33 -3.39
N VAL A 44 20.48 -11.80 -2.54
CA VAL A 44 19.74 -10.93 -1.62
C VAL A 44 20.68 -10.27 -0.59
N CYS A 45 21.70 -10.98 -0.10
CA CYS A 45 22.69 -10.43 0.83
C CYS A 45 23.48 -9.23 0.26
N LYS A 46 23.52 -9.05 -1.06
CA LYS A 46 24.16 -7.88 -1.69
C LYS A 46 23.30 -6.62 -1.62
N ILE A 47 22.01 -6.74 -1.29
CA ILE A 47 21.07 -5.62 -1.20
C ILE A 47 21.07 -5.14 0.26
N PRO A 48 21.26 -3.83 0.53
CA PRO A 48 21.20 -3.30 1.88
C PRO A 48 19.87 -3.67 2.57
N VAL A 49 19.94 -4.37 3.70
CA VAL A 49 18.76 -5.00 4.33
C VAL A 49 17.70 -3.97 4.76
N ASN A 50 18.15 -2.79 5.17
CA ASN A 50 17.30 -1.66 5.55
C ASN A 50 16.46 -1.07 4.40
N THR A 51 16.68 -1.47 3.13
CA THR A 51 15.86 -1.00 2.00
C THR A 51 14.67 -1.91 1.70
N TRP A 52 14.60 -3.11 2.28
CA TRP A 52 13.57 -4.09 1.89
C TRP A 52 13.03 -4.99 3.01
N ALA A 53 13.69 -5.07 4.17
CA ALA A 53 13.23 -5.89 5.29
C ALA A 53 12.79 -5.04 6.49
N LYS A 54 11.56 -5.26 6.96
CA LYS A 54 10.96 -4.51 8.08
C LYS A 54 11.77 -4.56 9.36
N SER A 55 12.45 -5.67 9.62
CA SER A 55 13.31 -5.87 10.79
C SER A 55 14.41 -4.82 10.92
N HIS A 56 14.78 -4.16 9.83
CA HIS A 56 15.83 -3.13 9.80
C HIS A 56 15.28 -1.73 9.51
N PHE A 57 13.96 -1.55 9.52
CA PHE A 57 13.35 -0.24 9.43
C PHE A 57 13.41 0.46 10.80
N SER A 58 13.58 1.78 10.78
CA SER A 58 13.64 2.61 11.98
C SER A 58 12.30 2.88 12.64
N GLY A 59 11.18 2.47 12.01
CA GLY A 59 9.83 2.77 12.48
C GLY A 59 9.34 4.19 12.22
N ARG A 60 10.21 5.15 11.90
CA ARG A 60 9.87 6.57 11.67
C ARG A 60 8.73 6.80 10.67
N ALA A 61 8.62 5.97 9.64
CA ALA A 61 7.63 6.14 8.58
C ALA A 61 6.24 5.62 8.97
N HIS A 62 6.13 4.82 10.05
CA HIS A 62 4.90 4.15 10.49
C HIS A 62 4.12 3.56 9.32
N THR A 63 4.66 2.54 8.67
CA THR A 63 4.05 1.95 7.47
C THR A 63 4.24 0.44 7.42
N ASP A 64 3.18 -0.25 7.00
CA ASP A 64 3.22 -1.68 6.72
C ASP A 64 3.64 -1.99 5.26
N CYS A 65 3.84 -0.95 4.44
CA CYS A 65 4.09 -1.09 3.01
C CYS A 65 5.52 -1.55 2.71
N LEU A 66 5.65 -2.66 1.99
CA LEU A 66 6.91 -3.17 1.42
C LEU A 66 6.98 -3.03 -0.10
N LEU A 67 5.94 -2.46 -0.70
CA LEU A 67 5.78 -2.39 -2.15
C LEU A 67 6.16 -1.01 -2.65
N ASN A 68 6.74 -0.97 -3.84
CA ASN A 68 7.03 0.24 -4.59
C ASN A 68 5.78 0.82 -5.30
N ASN A 69 4.58 0.32 -5.02
CA ASN A 69 3.34 0.71 -5.71
C ASN A 69 3.12 2.22 -5.74
N LEU A 70 3.45 2.94 -4.65
CA LEU A 70 3.32 4.40 -4.59
C LEU A 70 4.21 5.08 -5.63
N CYS A 71 5.46 4.63 -5.73
CA CYS A 71 6.41 5.11 -6.74
C CYS A 71 5.97 4.71 -8.15
N GLU A 72 5.45 3.50 -8.35
CA GLU A 72 4.99 3.06 -9.68
C GLU A 72 3.81 3.90 -10.19
N VAL A 73 2.82 4.16 -9.32
CA VAL A 73 1.67 5.00 -9.66
C VAL A 73 2.15 6.42 -9.96
N PHE A 74 2.99 7.00 -9.09
CA PHE A 74 3.50 8.35 -9.29
C PHE A 74 4.30 8.48 -10.59
N ASN A 75 5.28 7.59 -10.80
CA ASN A 75 6.14 7.60 -11.99
C ASN A 75 5.33 7.43 -13.28
N SER A 76 4.27 6.61 -13.26
CA SER A 76 3.38 6.46 -14.42
C SER A 76 2.68 7.75 -14.84
N LYS A 77 2.53 8.71 -13.91
CA LYS A 77 1.85 9.99 -14.13
C LYS A 77 2.78 11.13 -14.50
N LEU A 78 4.08 10.98 -14.31
CA LEU A 78 5.07 11.99 -14.71
C LEU A 78 5.15 12.20 -16.23
N HIS A 79 4.64 11.27 -17.03
CA HIS A 79 4.59 11.37 -18.49
C HIS A 79 3.32 12.05 -19.01
N GLU A 80 2.36 12.37 -18.15
CA GLU A 80 1.13 13.03 -18.56
C GLU A 80 1.36 14.55 -18.61
N GLU A 81 1.05 15.15 -19.77
CA GLU A 81 1.14 16.61 -19.99
C GLU A 81 0.25 17.43 -19.03
N TYR A 82 -0.66 16.75 -18.33
CA TYR A 82 -1.68 17.33 -17.45
C TYR A 82 -1.57 16.81 -16.00
N LEU A 83 -0.35 16.60 -15.49
CA LEU A 83 -0.13 16.17 -14.10
C LEU A 83 -0.90 17.04 -13.08
N ARG A 84 -0.96 18.36 -13.29
CA ARG A 84 -1.73 19.27 -12.44
C ARG A 84 -3.23 18.92 -12.44
N GLU A 85 -3.81 18.72 -13.61
CA GLU A 85 -5.24 18.35 -13.75
C GLU A 85 -5.51 17.00 -13.07
N TYR A 86 -4.60 16.03 -13.24
CA TYR A 86 -4.68 14.74 -12.56
C TYR A 86 -4.68 14.91 -11.03
N LEU A 87 -3.77 15.72 -10.49
CA LEU A 87 -3.69 15.99 -9.05
C LEU A 87 -4.96 16.68 -8.54
N ILE A 88 -5.47 17.71 -9.24
CA ILE A 88 -6.73 18.39 -8.88
C ILE A 88 -7.89 17.39 -8.80
N LYS A 89 -8.05 16.54 -9.83
CA LYS A 89 -9.10 15.51 -9.86
C LYS A 89 -8.95 14.53 -8.71
N ARG A 90 -7.72 14.09 -8.41
CA ARG A 90 -7.44 13.15 -7.31
C ARG A 90 -7.71 13.76 -5.94
N LEU A 91 -7.26 14.98 -5.69
CA LEU A 91 -7.52 15.72 -4.46
C LEU A 91 -9.03 15.83 -4.22
N ARG A 92 -9.79 16.23 -5.25
CA ARG A 92 -11.25 16.36 -5.15
C ARG A 92 -11.94 15.04 -4.83
N VAL A 93 -11.47 13.92 -5.40
CA VAL A 93 -12.00 12.59 -5.06
C VAL A 93 -11.71 12.25 -3.61
N VAL A 94 -10.48 12.45 -3.13
CA VAL A 94 -10.10 12.15 -1.74
C VAL A 94 -10.91 13.02 -0.76
N GLN A 95 -11.08 14.30 -1.05
CA GLN A 95 -11.83 15.22 -0.19
C GLN A 95 -13.30 14.80 -0.05
N LYS A 96 -13.95 14.42 -1.16
CA LYS A 96 -15.32 13.87 -1.14
C LYS A 96 -15.45 12.59 -0.32
N GLU A 97 -14.39 11.77 -0.26
CA GLU A 97 -14.39 10.58 0.59
C GLU A 97 -14.20 10.96 2.05
N ILE A 98 -13.28 11.88 2.35
CA ILE A 98 -13.05 12.43 3.70
C ILE A 98 -14.33 13.04 4.29
N ASP A 99 -15.11 13.75 3.49
CA ASP A 99 -16.36 14.41 3.92
C ASP A 99 -17.44 13.42 4.40
N LYS A 100 -17.36 12.16 3.95
CA LYS A 100 -18.28 11.08 4.34
C LYS A 100 -17.77 10.29 5.55
N CYS A 101 -16.56 10.57 6.01
CA CYS A 101 -15.90 9.79 7.06
C CYS A 101 -16.13 10.44 8.43
N GLU A 102 -16.42 9.59 9.41
CA GLU A 102 -16.54 9.96 10.81
C GLU A 102 -15.69 9.01 11.67
N GLY A 103 -15.42 9.42 12.92
CA GLY A 103 -14.61 8.66 13.86
C GLY A 103 -13.16 9.13 13.97
N LEU A 104 -12.39 8.43 14.82
CA LEU A 104 -11.02 8.81 15.18
C LEU A 104 -10.02 8.54 14.05
N LEU A 105 -10.14 7.40 13.38
CA LEU A 105 -9.21 6.90 12.37
C LEU A 105 -9.77 7.08 10.97
N ASN A 106 -8.89 7.16 9.97
CA ASN A 106 -9.32 7.09 8.57
C ASN A 106 -9.87 5.67 8.25
N PRO A 107 -10.74 5.52 7.22
CA PRO A 107 -11.45 4.24 6.97
C PRO A 107 -10.52 3.04 6.73
N ILE A 108 -9.38 3.26 6.09
CA ILE A 108 -8.40 2.19 5.81
C ILE A 108 -7.78 1.75 7.14
N ALA A 109 -7.37 2.71 7.97
CA ALA A 109 -6.83 2.43 9.29
C ALA A 109 -7.84 1.74 10.21
N THR A 110 -9.11 2.18 10.20
CA THR A 110 -10.20 1.49 10.93
C THR A 110 -10.30 0.04 10.49
N THR A 111 -10.36 -0.22 9.18
CA THR A 111 -10.47 -1.59 8.64
C THR A 111 -9.27 -2.47 9.00
N VAL A 112 -8.05 -1.90 8.96
CA VAL A 112 -6.83 -2.62 9.36
C VAL A 112 -6.87 -2.92 10.85
N PHE A 113 -7.27 -1.94 11.66
CA PHE A 113 -7.23 -2.08 13.10
C PHE A 113 -8.29 -3.06 13.63
N GLU A 114 -9.50 -3.07 13.06
CA GLU A 114 -10.53 -4.07 13.41
C GLU A 114 -10.06 -5.51 13.14
N LYS A 115 -9.27 -5.74 12.09
CA LYS A 115 -8.65 -7.05 11.86
C LYS A 115 -7.63 -7.41 12.93
N ILE A 116 -6.86 -6.42 13.41
CA ILE A 116 -5.90 -6.63 14.50
C ILE A 116 -6.65 -6.95 15.80
N LYS A 117 -7.72 -6.23 16.13
CA LYS A 117 -8.59 -6.52 17.28
C LYS A 117 -9.17 -7.93 17.19
N THR A 118 -9.71 -8.30 16.03
CA THR A 118 -10.24 -9.65 15.79
C THR A 118 -9.19 -10.74 16.00
N ASP A 119 -7.95 -10.50 15.59
CA ASP A 119 -6.86 -11.46 15.81
C ASP A 119 -6.40 -11.49 17.27
N ALA A 120 -6.40 -10.34 17.95
CA ALA A 120 -6.05 -10.20 19.37
C ALA A 120 -6.98 -11.01 20.29
N ALA A 121 -8.26 -11.13 19.93
CA ALA A 121 -9.24 -11.92 20.68
C ALA A 121 -8.89 -13.41 20.80
N LYS A 122 -7.93 -13.91 20.01
CA LYS A 122 -7.43 -15.30 20.07
C LYS A 122 -6.24 -15.49 21.01
N TYR A 123 -5.76 -14.42 21.63
CA TYR A 123 -4.59 -14.42 22.50
C TYR A 123 -5.02 -14.27 23.96
N VAL A 124 -4.19 -14.80 24.86
CA VAL A 124 -4.38 -14.69 26.31
C VAL A 124 -3.13 -14.05 26.89
N ALA A 125 -3.30 -12.99 27.68
CA ALA A 125 -2.22 -12.37 28.41
C ALA A 125 -1.81 -13.26 29.59
N LYS A 126 -0.51 -13.36 29.86
CA LYS A 126 0.02 -14.11 31.01
C LYS A 126 1.04 -13.27 31.75
N TYR A 127 0.84 -13.12 33.05
CA TYR A 127 1.76 -12.42 33.94
C TYR A 127 2.84 -13.38 34.46
N ASN A 128 3.59 -14.03 33.56
CA ASN A 128 4.80 -14.79 33.93
C ASN A 128 5.84 -14.81 32.79
N GLY A 129 7.13 -14.79 33.16
CA GLY A 129 8.26 -14.67 32.22
C GLY A 129 8.77 -16.00 31.64
N ALA A 130 8.10 -17.13 31.90
CA ALA A 130 8.62 -18.45 31.58
C ALA A 130 8.00 -19.02 30.29
N GLY A 131 8.63 -18.80 29.13
CA GLY A 131 8.25 -19.44 27.87
C GLY A 131 8.60 -18.64 26.61
N LYS A 132 8.18 -19.14 25.44
CA LYS A 132 8.33 -18.44 24.15
C LYS A 132 7.20 -17.41 23.97
N TYR A 133 7.30 -16.28 24.65
CA TYR A 133 6.29 -15.21 24.63
C TYR A 133 6.82 -13.91 24.02
N TYR A 134 5.90 -13.04 23.60
CA TYR A 134 6.22 -11.65 23.28
C TYR A 134 5.98 -10.80 24.52
N VAL A 135 7.03 -10.13 24.99
CA VAL A 135 6.93 -9.19 26.11
C VAL A 135 6.30 -7.89 25.61
N VAL A 136 5.30 -7.40 26.34
CA VAL A 136 4.63 -6.11 26.12
C VAL A 136 4.96 -5.21 27.30
N ASN A 137 5.44 -4.01 27.02
CA ASN A 137 5.63 -2.96 28.02
C ASN A 137 4.70 -1.80 27.65
N LEU A 138 3.68 -1.60 28.48
CA LEU A 138 2.66 -0.60 28.20
C LEU A 138 3.10 0.83 28.55
N ASN A 139 4.06 0.99 29.47
CA ASN A 139 4.59 2.31 29.81
C ASN A 139 5.43 2.86 28.66
N ASP A 140 6.26 2.01 28.07
CA ASP A 140 7.12 2.36 26.93
C ASP A 140 6.41 2.25 25.58
N GLN A 141 5.12 1.91 25.58
CA GLN A 141 4.33 1.59 24.38
C GLN A 141 5.06 0.66 23.42
N SER A 142 5.67 -0.39 23.95
CA SER A 142 6.54 -1.28 23.19
C SER A 142 6.11 -2.74 23.28
N CYS A 143 6.46 -3.50 22.25
CA CYS A 143 6.25 -4.94 22.21
C CYS A 143 7.43 -5.59 21.51
N GLY A 144 7.89 -6.74 22.04
CA GLY A 144 9.00 -7.50 21.46
C GLY A 144 8.78 -7.93 20.00
N CYS A 145 7.56 -7.85 19.47
CA CYS A 145 7.29 -8.11 18.05
C CYS A 145 7.61 -6.92 17.12
N ARG A 146 7.90 -5.72 17.67
CA ARG A 146 8.19 -4.46 16.95
C ARG A 146 7.14 -3.97 15.95
N PHE A 147 5.96 -4.60 15.91
CA PHE A 147 4.93 -4.24 14.94
C PHE A 147 4.37 -2.83 15.17
N LEU A 148 4.18 -2.42 16.43
CA LEU A 148 3.75 -1.06 16.79
C LEU A 148 4.79 -0.01 16.38
N GLU A 149 6.05 -0.25 16.68
CA GLU A 149 7.17 0.63 16.28
C GLU A 149 7.21 0.83 14.76
N ILE A 150 7.08 -0.25 13.98
CA ILE A 150 7.24 -0.23 12.53
C ILE A 150 6.01 0.34 11.82
N THR A 151 4.81 -0.06 12.26
CA THR A 151 3.57 0.23 11.52
C THR A 151 2.79 1.40 12.10
N GLY A 152 3.00 1.74 13.38
CA GLY A 152 2.18 2.68 14.14
C GLY A 152 0.83 2.11 14.60
N PHE A 153 0.57 0.82 14.42
CA PHE A 153 -0.64 0.16 14.97
C PHE A 153 -0.29 -0.70 16.18
N PRO A 154 -1.07 -0.66 17.27
CA PRO A 154 -0.86 -1.58 18.39
C PRO A 154 -1.05 -3.00 17.85
N CYS A 155 -0.07 -3.86 18.09
CA CYS A 155 -0.12 -5.23 17.60
C CYS A 155 -1.12 -6.04 18.43
N ARG A 156 -1.53 -7.21 17.93
CA ARG A 156 -2.41 -8.14 18.65
C ARG A 156 -2.00 -8.43 20.10
N HIS A 157 -0.69 -8.49 20.39
CA HIS A 157 -0.19 -8.67 21.77
C HIS A 157 -0.47 -7.46 22.66
N VAL A 158 -0.28 -6.24 22.16
CA VAL A 158 -0.55 -4.99 22.87
C VAL A 158 -2.06 -4.84 23.11
N VAL A 159 -2.88 -5.11 22.08
CA VAL A 159 -4.34 -5.09 22.21
C VAL A 159 -4.81 -6.07 23.28
N CYS A 160 -4.34 -7.32 23.24
CA CYS A 160 -4.65 -8.34 24.24
C CYS A 160 -4.23 -7.92 25.65
N ALA A 161 -3.01 -7.37 25.82
CA ALA A 161 -2.54 -6.90 27.12
C ALA A 161 -3.37 -5.72 27.67
N ILE A 162 -3.81 -4.79 26.81
CA ILE A 162 -4.66 -3.67 27.23
C ILE A 162 -6.04 -4.19 27.66
N TRP A 163 -6.65 -5.08 26.88
CA TRP A 163 -7.95 -5.67 27.23
C TRP A 163 -7.91 -6.43 28.55
N ASP A 164 -6.85 -7.22 28.78
CA ASP A 164 -6.64 -7.94 30.04
C ASP A 164 -6.59 -6.98 31.24
N LYS A 165 -5.90 -5.84 31.15
CA LYS A 165 -5.91 -4.82 32.22
C LYS A 165 -7.31 -4.25 32.47
N ILE A 166 -8.04 -3.92 31.40
CA ILE A 166 -9.39 -3.36 31.51
C ILE A 166 -10.34 -4.37 32.16
N GLU A 167 -10.27 -5.64 31.76
CA GLU A 167 -11.11 -6.72 32.29
C GLU A 167 -10.82 -7.00 33.76
N ASN A 168 -9.58 -6.82 34.21
CA ASN A 168 -9.17 -6.91 35.61
C ASN A 168 -9.41 -5.60 36.41
N GLY A 169 -10.08 -4.60 35.83
CA GLY A 169 -10.42 -3.34 36.50
C GLY A 169 -9.24 -2.38 36.69
N GLU A 170 -8.12 -2.60 36.03
CA GLU A 170 -6.99 -1.68 36.04
C GLU A 170 -7.19 -0.51 35.08
N ASN A 171 -6.61 0.64 35.41
CA ASN A 171 -6.63 1.79 34.51
C ASN A 171 -5.79 1.52 33.26
N ALA A 172 -6.44 1.55 32.10
CA ALA A 172 -5.79 1.50 30.80
C ALA A 172 -6.56 2.37 29.79
N PRO A 173 -5.85 3.08 28.90
CA PRO A 173 -6.47 3.89 27.85
C PRO A 173 -7.20 3.04 26.82
N HIS A 174 -8.11 3.66 26.07
CA HIS A 174 -8.80 2.98 24.98
C HIS A 174 -7.80 2.58 23.89
N VAL A 175 -7.93 1.36 23.37
CA VAL A 175 -6.94 0.78 22.45
C VAL A 175 -6.79 1.55 21.14
N ASP A 176 -7.83 2.23 20.67
CA ASP A 176 -7.78 3.09 19.47
C ASP A 176 -6.89 4.32 19.65
N GLU A 177 -6.65 4.78 20.88
CA GLU A 177 -5.75 5.90 21.16
C GLU A 177 -4.27 5.56 20.94
N TRP A 178 -3.95 4.26 20.92
CA TRP A 178 -2.60 3.74 20.67
C TRP A 178 -2.26 3.66 19.20
N VAL A 179 -3.22 3.89 18.31
CA VAL A 179 -2.94 4.01 16.88
C VAL A 179 -2.24 5.35 16.62
N HIS A 180 -1.10 5.29 15.95
CA HIS A 180 -0.26 6.45 15.70
C HIS A 180 -1.05 7.59 15.02
N PRO A 181 -0.85 8.86 15.43
CA PRO A 181 -1.62 10.00 14.93
C PRO A 181 -1.62 10.18 13.39
N CYS A 182 -0.63 9.64 12.67
CA CYS A 182 -0.61 9.68 11.21
C CYS A 182 -1.83 9.02 10.55
N TYR A 183 -2.50 8.11 11.24
CA TYR A 183 -3.71 7.44 10.77
C TYR A 183 -5.02 8.11 11.18
N ARG A 184 -4.96 9.18 12.00
CA ARG A 184 -6.18 9.88 12.43
C ARG A 184 -6.88 10.52 11.24
N LEU A 185 -8.21 10.54 11.31
CA LEU A 185 -9.04 11.22 10.33
C LEU A 185 -8.72 12.73 10.29
N SER A 186 -8.40 13.34 11.44
CA SER A 186 -7.95 14.74 11.52
C SER A 186 -6.65 14.99 10.75
N THR A 187 -5.66 14.11 10.89
CA THR A 187 -4.40 14.20 10.12
C THR A 187 -4.66 14.03 8.64
N TRP A 188 -5.55 13.10 8.25
CA TRP A 188 -5.92 12.91 6.85
C TRP A 188 -6.61 14.15 6.27
N LYS A 189 -7.53 14.77 7.03
CA LYS A 189 -8.15 16.07 6.69
C LYS A 189 -7.09 17.16 6.49
N ALA A 190 -6.11 17.26 7.39
CA ALA A 190 -5.05 18.26 7.31
C ALA A 190 -4.15 18.08 6.07
N ILE A 191 -3.75 16.84 5.75
CA ILE A 191 -2.91 16.56 4.57
C ILE A 191 -3.58 17.00 3.27
N TYR A 192 -4.89 16.78 3.15
CA TYR A 192 -5.66 17.06 1.94
C TYR A 192 -6.41 18.40 1.99
N PHE A 193 -6.20 19.23 3.01
CA PHE A 193 -6.92 20.49 3.20
C PHE A 193 -6.71 21.47 2.05
N ASN A 194 -5.45 21.57 1.58
CA ASN A 194 -5.07 22.53 0.54
C ASN A 194 -5.57 22.11 -0.84
N LYS A 195 -5.92 23.13 -1.64
CA LYS A 195 -6.37 22.96 -3.03
C LYS A 195 -5.25 23.38 -3.99
N ILE A 196 -5.29 22.79 -5.18
CA ILE A 196 -4.46 23.25 -6.29
C ILE A 196 -5.38 24.08 -7.18
N ASP A 197 -5.04 25.35 -7.36
CA ASP A 197 -5.82 26.23 -8.21
C ASP A 197 -5.70 25.85 -9.70
N PRO A 198 -6.80 25.98 -10.46
CA PRO A 198 -6.74 25.85 -11.90
C PRO A 198 -5.82 26.91 -12.48
N LEU A 199 -5.08 26.53 -13.53
CA LEU A 199 -4.35 27.49 -14.34
C LEU A 199 -5.12 27.76 -15.61
N ASN A 200 -4.94 28.97 -16.11
CA ASN A 200 -5.29 29.33 -17.48
C ASN A 200 -4.60 28.38 -18.48
N GLY A 201 -5.08 28.34 -19.72
CA GLY A 201 -4.43 27.55 -20.77
C GLY A 201 -2.99 28.00 -21.05
N ARG A 202 -2.17 27.12 -21.62
CA ARG A 202 -0.75 27.38 -21.97
C ARG A 202 -0.52 28.71 -22.70
N SER A 203 -1.47 29.13 -23.52
CA SER A 203 -1.42 30.40 -24.27
C SER A 203 -1.37 31.65 -23.38
N MET A 204 -1.84 31.54 -22.14
CA MET A 204 -1.88 32.63 -21.16
C MET A 204 -0.78 32.52 -20.11
N TRP A 205 0.12 31.54 -20.22
CA TRP A 205 1.20 31.39 -19.24
C TRP A 205 2.27 32.45 -19.49
N PRO A 206 2.82 33.08 -18.43
CA PRO A 206 3.97 33.95 -18.59
C PRO A 206 5.13 33.15 -19.18
N LYS A 207 5.90 33.80 -20.06
CA LYS A 207 7.15 33.19 -20.57
C LYS A 207 8.10 33.02 -19.38
N SER A 208 8.75 31.86 -19.33
CA SER A 208 9.72 31.56 -18.27
C SER A 208 10.99 32.37 -18.48
N ASP A 209 11.46 33.06 -17.44
CA ASP A 209 12.77 33.74 -17.42
C ASP A 209 13.94 32.77 -17.23
N CYS A 210 13.67 31.47 -17.17
CA CYS A 210 14.68 30.43 -17.01
C CYS A 210 15.67 30.48 -18.18
N PRO A 211 16.96 30.82 -17.93
CA PRO A 211 17.93 31.06 -19.01
C PRO A 211 18.38 29.78 -19.71
N PHE A 212 18.00 28.60 -19.20
CA PHE A 212 18.29 27.30 -19.78
C PHE A 212 17.02 26.55 -20.15
N THR A 213 17.09 25.78 -21.24
CA THR A 213 16.03 24.84 -21.61
C THR A 213 16.05 23.65 -20.66
N LEU A 214 14.99 23.50 -19.86
CA LEU A 214 14.77 22.31 -19.04
C LEU A 214 14.38 21.15 -19.96
N HIS A 215 15.33 20.26 -20.23
CA HIS A 215 15.02 18.99 -20.89
C HIS A 215 14.42 18.00 -19.88
N PRO A 216 13.40 17.21 -20.27
CA PRO A 216 12.90 16.14 -19.41
C PRO A 216 14.06 15.19 -19.05
N PRO A 217 14.09 14.64 -17.82
CA PRO A 217 15.10 13.66 -17.44
C PRO A 217 15.17 12.52 -18.45
N LYS A 218 16.38 12.05 -18.78
CA LYS A 218 16.56 10.89 -19.67
C LYS A 218 15.81 9.70 -19.08
N HIS A 219 14.68 9.35 -19.69
CA HIS A 219 13.84 8.24 -19.23
C HIS A 219 14.55 6.91 -19.50
N ARG A 220 15.01 6.25 -18.44
CA ARG A 220 15.42 4.84 -18.51
C ARG A 220 14.20 3.97 -18.21
N THR A 221 13.78 3.19 -19.21
CA THR A 221 12.77 2.15 -19.00
C THR A 221 13.34 1.12 -18.02
N GLN A 222 12.94 1.20 -16.75
CA GLN A 222 13.29 0.15 -15.80
C GLN A 222 12.71 -1.17 -16.30
N VAL A 223 13.44 -2.26 -16.02
CA VAL A 223 13.01 -3.60 -16.38
C VAL A 223 11.72 -3.91 -15.63
N GLY A 224 10.59 -3.66 -16.29
CA GLY A 224 9.27 -3.86 -15.72
C GLY A 224 9.05 -5.31 -15.34
N ARG A 225 8.09 -5.54 -14.44
CA ARG A 225 7.61 -6.86 -14.10
C ARG A 225 7.21 -7.62 -15.39
N PRO A 226 7.73 -8.84 -15.63
CA PRO A 226 7.30 -9.64 -16.77
C PRO A 226 5.77 -9.77 -16.79
N LYS A 227 5.16 -9.48 -17.94
CA LYS A 227 3.72 -9.53 -18.11
C LYS A 227 3.24 -10.96 -17.84
N LYS A 228 2.33 -11.14 -16.87
CA LYS A 228 1.73 -12.44 -16.56
C LYS A 228 0.90 -13.02 -17.72
N LYS A 229 0.36 -12.15 -18.57
CA LYS A 229 -0.40 -12.55 -19.77
C LYS A 229 0.30 -11.98 -21.00
N ARG A 230 0.47 -12.82 -22.03
CA ARG A 230 0.90 -12.38 -23.36
C ARG A 230 -0.09 -11.33 -23.88
N ARG A 231 0.39 -10.34 -24.64
CA ARG A 231 -0.51 -9.48 -25.42
C ARG A 231 -1.16 -10.35 -26.49
N ARG A 232 -2.48 -10.47 -26.43
CA ARG A 232 -3.27 -11.19 -27.44
C ARG A 232 -3.26 -10.39 -28.74
N GLY A 233 -3.18 -11.08 -29.87
CA GLY A 233 -3.43 -10.47 -31.18
C GLY A 233 -4.86 -9.96 -31.27
N VAL A 234 -5.11 -9.03 -32.21
CA VAL A 234 -6.45 -8.45 -32.44
C VAL A 234 -7.49 -9.55 -32.69
N ASP A 235 -7.06 -10.68 -33.24
CA ASP A 235 -7.92 -11.79 -33.68
C ASP A 235 -8.00 -12.96 -32.69
N GLU A 236 -7.41 -12.87 -31.50
CA GLU A 236 -7.44 -13.97 -30.52
C GLU A 236 -8.71 -13.95 -29.64
N PRO A 237 -9.56 -14.99 -29.67
CA PRO A 237 -10.81 -15.03 -28.91
C PRO A 237 -10.57 -15.14 -27.40
N ASN A 238 -11.40 -14.44 -26.61
CA ASN A 238 -11.31 -14.44 -25.16
C ASN A 238 -12.00 -15.67 -24.55
N SER A 239 -11.24 -16.70 -24.22
CA SER A 239 -11.68 -17.88 -23.44
C SER A 239 -11.85 -17.57 -21.95
N GLN A 240 -12.58 -16.50 -21.62
CA GLN A 240 -13.16 -16.33 -20.28
C GLN A 240 -14.64 -16.69 -20.35
N ALA A 241 -14.92 -17.98 -20.18
CA ALA A 241 -16.25 -18.45 -19.81
C ALA A 241 -16.69 -17.69 -18.55
N GLY A 242 -17.83 -17.00 -18.62
CA GLY A 242 -18.46 -16.36 -17.46
C GLY A 242 -18.62 -14.83 -17.49
N ARG A 243 -18.15 -14.12 -18.52
CA ARG A 243 -18.59 -12.73 -18.78
C ARG A 243 -19.18 -12.63 -20.17
N LEU A 244 -20.50 -12.43 -20.24
CA LEU A 244 -21.20 -12.14 -21.49
C LEU A 244 -20.50 -10.95 -22.17
N SER A 245 -19.90 -11.22 -23.32
CA SER A 245 -19.44 -10.17 -24.21
C SER A 245 -20.64 -9.29 -24.55
N ARG A 246 -20.49 -7.97 -24.49
CA ARG A 246 -21.52 -7.01 -24.95
C ARG A 246 -21.81 -7.10 -26.46
N LYS A 247 -21.34 -8.15 -27.14
CA LYS A 247 -21.53 -8.41 -28.58
C LYS A 247 -22.99 -8.44 -29.02
N TYR A 248 -23.94 -8.70 -28.09
CA TYR A 248 -25.35 -8.86 -28.41
C TYR A 248 -26.30 -7.91 -27.66
N LEU A 249 -25.78 -6.93 -26.92
CA LEU A 249 -26.63 -5.86 -26.39
C LEU A 249 -26.74 -4.75 -27.44
N ALA A 250 -27.94 -4.58 -28.01
CA ALA A 250 -28.25 -3.46 -28.90
C ALA A 250 -28.08 -2.15 -28.12
N VAL A 251 -27.01 -1.41 -28.42
CA VAL A 251 -26.76 -0.08 -27.86
C VAL A 251 -27.50 0.95 -28.72
N THR A 252 -28.28 1.82 -28.09
CA THR A 252 -28.97 2.94 -28.76
C THR A 252 -28.07 4.17 -28.78
N CYS A 253 -27.89 4.76 -29.95
CA CYS A 253 -27.10 5.97 -30.14
C CYS A 253 -27.81 7.18 -29.53
N SER A 254 -27.15 7.93 -28.65
CA SER A 254 -27.75 9.12 -28.03
C SER A 254 -27.82 10.35 -28.96
N LYS A 255 -27.29 10.27 -30.18
CA LYS A 255 -27.32 11.36 -31.18
C LYS A 255 -28.43 11.18 -32.21
N CYS A 256 -28.56 9.99 -32.80
CA CYS A 256 -29.56 9.70 -33.84
C CYS A 256 -30.63 8.69 -33.39
N HIS A 257 -30.61 8.26 -32.12
CA HIS A 257 -31.56 7.31 -31.50
C HIS A 257 -31.66 5.93 -32.17
N ASN A 258 -30.78 5.62 -33.13
CA ASN A 258 -30.72 4.31 -33.79
C ASN A 258 -29.96 3.28 -32.95
N LYS A 259 -30.36 2.01 -33.07
CA LYS A 259 -29.74 0.87 -32.37
C LYS A 259 -28.45 0.42 -33.09
N TRP A 260 -27.63 -0.37 -32.40
CA TRP A 260 -26.40 -1.05 -32.88
C TRP A 260 -25.12 -0.21 -32.95
N HIS A 261 -25.17 1.08 -32.59
CA HIS A 261 -23.97 1.91 -32.47
C HIS A 261 -24.14 2.94 -31.36
N ASN A 262 -23.04 3.54 -30.91
CA ASN A 262 -23.06 4.60 -29.91
C ASN A 262 -22.69 5.96 -30.54
N SER A 263 -22.86 7.04 -29.79
CA SER A 263 -22.64 8.42 -30.25
C SER A 263 -21.20 8.74 -30.68
N ARG A 264 -20.23 7.87 -30.34
CA ARG A 264 -18.82 8.02 -30.75
C ARG A 264 -18.52 7.46 -32.12
N THR A 265 -19.33 6.49 -32.60
CA THR A 265 -19.17 5.85 -33.91
C THR A 265 -20.29 6.22 -34.88
N CYS A 266 -21.10 7.22 -34.51
CA CYS A 266 -22.19 7.75 -35.32
C CYS A 266 -21.60 8.58 -36.47
N LYS A 267 -21.97 8.26 -37.72
CA LYS A 267 -21.50 8.93 -38.94
C LYS A 267 -22.40 10.09 -39.40
N GLY A 268 -23.38 10.47 -38.56
CA GLY A 268 -24.46 11.40 -38.88
C GLY A 268 -25.72 10.92 -38.20
#